data_AF-A0A916MAP6-F1
#
_entry.id   AF-A0A916MAP6-F1
#
_cell.length_a   1.000
_cell.length_b   1.000
_cell.length_c   1.000
_cell.angle_alpha   90.00
_cell.angle_beta   90.00
_cell.angle_gamma   90.00
#
_symmetry.space_group_name_H-M   'P 1'
#
loop_
_entity.id
_entity.type
_entity.pdbx_description
1 polymer ?
#
loop_
_entity_poly.entity_id
_entity_poly.type
_entity_poly.pdbx_seq_one_letter_code
_entity_poly.pdbx_strand_id
1 'polypeptide(L)'
;MNRSSWVVAALLTACSAASAQTFFPGAGGFQDISAMPGTIPLGIPFGDSTTVSTSIGNMAFPAGDIKISYNGTIGSNVGTSESTDSHMPLPTDELYDSKTAMAVIWDTPDAALPGTQQYFREFFEDPDDIYYIVQWNNLPMGGMGGTTTFQTRVNNLTPWRQQILATFSYHDIEQEGVLGGAFATIGYQSNQPGLDTVQWSFNQTFAVRNQMDLHLVIPSPAGFVVLAGSVGLLARRRR
;
A
#
# COMPACT_ATOMS: atom_id res chain seq x y z
N MET A 1 -35.64 45.20 34.97
CA MET A 1 -34.29 45.28 34.37
C MET A 1 -33.95 43.90 33.84
N ASN A 2 -34.19 43.68 32.54
CA ASN A 2 -34.01 42.39 31.87
C ASN A 2 -32.56 42.25 31.40
N ARG A 3 -31.86 41.21 31.85
CA ARG A 3 -30.57 40.82 31.28
C ARG A 3 -30.77 39.58 30.41
N SER A 4 -30.87 39.83 29.11
CA SER A 4 -30.87 38.83 28.04
C SER A 4 -29.45 38.25 27.89
N SER A 5 -29.24 37.04 28.38
CA SER A 5 -28.04 36.25 28.13
C SER A 5 -28.16 35.54 26.78
N TRP A 6 -27.39 35.99 25.80
CA TRP A 6 -27.22 35.31 24.52
C TRP A 6 -26.16 34.22 24.68
N VAL A 7 -26.57 32.95 24.62
CA VAL A 7 -25.64 31.83 24.45
C VAL A 7 -25.39 31.68 22.96
N VAL A 8 -24.20 32.09 22.52
CA VAL A 8 -23.72 31.81 21.16
C VAL A 8 -23.23 30.37 21.15
N ALA A 9 -24.05 29.46 20.62
CA ALA A 9 -23.60 28.12 20.28
C ALA A 9 -22.70 28.21 19.05
N ALA A 10 -21.38 28.16 19.26
CA ALA A 10 -20.43 27.99 18.18
C ALA A 10 -20.57 26.56 17.64
N LEU A 11 -21.23 26.43 16.49
CA LEU A 11 -21.26 25.18 15.74
C LEU A 11 -19.85 24.95 15.18
N LEU A 12 -19.06 24.13 15.87
CA LEU A 12 -17.81 23.58 15.33
C LEU A 12 -18.20 22.51 14.32
N THR A 13 -18.40 22.91 13.08
CA THR A 13 -18.41 21.98 11.95
C THR A 13 -17.01 21.42 11.84
N ALA A 14 -16.79 20.23 12.40
CA ALA A 14 -15.58 19.46 12.17
C ALA A 14 -15.56 19.11 10.67
N CYS A 15 -14.82 19.89 9.90
CA CYS A 15 -14.45 19.49 8.55
C CYS A 15 -13.58 18.23 8.73
N SER A 16 -14.11 17.06 8.36
CA SER A 16 -13.32 15.84 8.30
C SER A 16 -12.25 16.06 7.23
N ALA A 17 -11.03 16.43 7.65
CA ALA A 17 -9.90 16.41 6.76
C ALA A 17 -9.76 14.98 6.24
N ALA A 18 -9.74 14.82 4.92
CA ALA A 18 -9.34 13.55 4.31
C ALA A 18 -8.00 13.12 4.94
N SER A 19 -7.90 11.86 5.36
CA SER A 19 -6.66 11.37 5.92
C SER A 19 -5.70 11.10 4.78
N ALA A 20 -4.83 12.07 4.49
CA ALA A 20 -3.85 11.93 3.42
C ALA A 20 -2.90 10.78 3.74
N GLN A 21 -2.97 9.68 2.99
CA GLN A 21 -1.98 8.63 3.09
C GLN A 21 -0.61 9.16 2.67
N THR A 22 0.43 8.52 3.20
CA THR A 22 1.80 8.74 2.72
C THR A 22 2.57 7.43 2.75
N PHE A 23 3.66 7.39 2.00
CA PHE A 23 4.68 6.37 2.18
C PHE A 23 5.75 6.87 3.15
N PHE A 24 6.13 6.00 4.09
CA PHE A 24 7.28 6.22 4.95
C PHE A 24 8.30 5.10 4.75
N PRO A 25 9.56 5.42 4.43
CA PRO A 25 10.61 4.42 4.29
C PRO A 25 11.10 3.93 5.65
N GLY A 26 11.26 2.62 5.80
CA GLY A 26 11.76 1.97 7.01
C GLY A 26 12.88 0.99 6.73
N ALA A 27 13.62 0.61 7.77
CA ALA A 27 14.47 -0.57 7.74
C ALA A 27 13.57 -1.81 7.83
N GLY A 28 13.68 -2.69 6.84
CA GLY A 28 12.72 -3.77 6.65
C GLY A 28 13.23 -5.17 6.98
N GLY A 29 12.29 -6.12 6.93
CA GLY A 29 12.53 -7.55 7.09
C GLY A 29 11.76 -8.33 6.05
N PHE A 30 12.33 -8.49 4.85
CA PHE A 30 11.80 -9.40 3.84
C PHE A 30 11.61 -10.79 4.45
N GLN A 31 10.40 -11.32 4.35
CA GLN A 31 10.03 -12.61 4.93
C GLN A 31 9.73 -13.58 3.80
N ASP A 32 10.68 -14.44 3.48
CA ASP A 32 10.48 -15.42 2.41
C ASP A 32 9.38 -16.44 2.77
N ILE A 33 8.20 -16.29 2.18
CA ILE A 33 7.07 -17.20 2.39
C ILE A 33 7.13 -18.45 1.52
N SER A 34 8.03 -18.53 0.53
CA SER A 34 8.01 -19.56 -0.52
C SER A 34 8.08 -21.01 -0.01
N ALA A 35 8.82 -21.24 1.07
CA ALA A 35 9.02 -22.57 1.66
C ALA A 35 8.21 -22.80 2.94
N MET A 36 7.38 -21.82 3.34
CA MET A 36 6.68 -21.91 4.61
C MET A 36 5.38 -22.76 4.52
N PRO A 37 4.98 -23.45 5.60
CA PRO A 37 3.71 -24.19 5.62
C PRO A 37 2.50 -23.28 5.37
N GLY A 38 1.54 -23.74 4.56
CA GLY A 38 0.32 -22.98 4.24
C GLY A 38 0.47 -21.94 3.12
N THR A 39 1.68 -21.76 2.59
CA THR A 39 1.89 -20.92 1.41
C THR A 39 1.28 -21.55 0.16
N ILE A 40 0.58 -20.74 -0.63
CA ILE A 40 -0.07 -21.12 -1.87
C ILE A 40 0.76 -20.60 -3.05
N PRO A 41 1.32 -21.46 -3.92
CA PRO A 41 1.89 -21.02 -5.19
C PRO A 41 0.75 -20.61 -6.13
N LEU A 42 0.81 -19.40 -6.67
CA LEU A 42 -0.25 -18.85 -7.52
C LEU A 42 -0.13 -19.26 -8.99
N GLY A 43 1.11 -19.47 -9.48
CA GLY A 43 1.37 -19.96 -10.84
C GLY A 43 0.83 -19.04 -11.92
N ILE A 44 0.91 -17.72 -11.72
CA ILE A 44 0.30 -16.72 -12.60
C ILE A 44 1.07 -16.71 -13.93
N PRO A 45 0.41 -16.95 -15.07
CA PRO A 45 1.06 -16.85 -16.37
C PRO A 45 1.57 -15.44 -16.68
N PHE A 46 2.50 -15.36 -17.63
CA PHE A 46 2.99 -14.09 -18.15
C PHE A 46 1.83 -13.26 -18.75
N GLY A 47 1.72 -11.99 -18.34
CA GLY A 47 0.68 -11.07 -18.79
C GLY A 47 -0.72 -11.35 -18.24
N ASP A 48 -0.82 -12.19 -17.20
CA ASP A 48 -2.09 -12.60 -16.61
C ASP A 48 -2.16 -12.22 -15.12
N SER A 49 -3.31 -12.50 -14.52
CA SER A 49 -3.58 -12.35 -13.10
C SER A 49 -4.36 -13.53 -12.55
N THR A 50 -4.46 -13.60 -11.23
CA THR A 50 -5.31 -14.57 -10.55
C THR A 50 -6.07 -13.91 -9.41
N THR A 51 -7.20 -14.50 -9.04
CA THR A 51 -8.00 -14.04 -7.91
C THR A 51 -7.78 -14.96 -6.72
N VAL A 52 -7.52 -14.36 -5.57
CA VAL A 52 -7.39 -15.05 -4.28
C VAL A 52 -8.36 -14.42 -3.30
N SER A 53 -9.11 -15.24 -2.58
CA SER A 53 -9.96 -14.77 -1.49
C SER A 53 -9.17 -14.71 -0.19
N THR A 54 -9.25 -13.59 0.52
CA THR A 54 -8.64 -13.40 1.84
C THR A 54 -9.70 -13.01 2.88
N SER A 55 -9.54 -13.51 4.10
CA SER A 55 -10.37 -13.09 5.25
C SER A 55 -9.75 -11.91 6.02
N ILE A 56 -8.53 -11.52 5.64
CA ILE A 56 -7.75 -10.46 6.25
C ILE A 56 -7.87 -9.20 5.40
N GLY A 57 -8.05 -8.05 6.04
CA GLY A 57 -8.04 -6.78 5.33
C GLY A 57 -8.11 -5.56 6.23
N ASN A 58 -8.17 -4.41 5.58
CA ASN A 58 -8.28 -3.11 6.23
C ASN A 58 -9.12 -2.16 5.38
N MET A 59 -9.17 -0.89 5.77
CA MET A 59 -10.00 0.08 5.07
C MET A 59 -9.53 0.40 3.64
N ALA A 60 -8.24 0.20 3.30
CA ALA A 60 -7.76 0.37 1.93
C ALA A 60 -7.90 -0.90 1.10
N PHE A 61 -7.58 -2.05 1.69
CA PHE A 61 -7.72 -3.38 1.09
C PHE A 61 -8.65 -4.24 1.96
N PRO A 62 -9.98 -4.15 1.77
CA PRO A 62 -10.93 -4.96 2.52
C PRO A 62 -10.70 -6.46 2.31
N ALA A 63 -11.11 -7.26 3.30
CA ALA A 63 -11.21 -8.70 3.14
C ALA A 63 -12.19 -9.05 2.01
N GLY A 64 -11.94 -10.15 1.30
CA GLY A 64 -12.67 -10.57 0.12
C GLY A 64 -11.72 -10.98 -0.99
N ASP A 65 -12.19 -10.86 -2.23
CA ASP A 65 -11.41 -11.21 -3.41
C ASP A 65 -10.40 -10.09 -3.74
N ILE A 66 -9.13 -10.47 -3.76
CA ILE A 66 -8.05 -9.66 -4.29
C ILE A 66 -7.55 -10.26 -5.60
N LYS A 67 -7.17 -9.39 -6.52
CA LYS A 67 -6.59 -9.77 -7.80
C LYS A 67 -5.11 -9.50 -7.77
N ILE A 68 -4.31 -10.51 -8.07
CA ILE A 68 -2.85 -10.46 -8.02
C ILE A 68 -2.37 -10.68 -9.44
N SER A 69 -1.60 -9.75 -9.98
CA SER A 69 -1.05 -9.87 -11.33
C SER A 69 0.37 -10.38 -11.33
N TYR A 70 0.79 -10.92 -12.47
CA TYR A 70 2.18 -11.29 -12.71
C TYR A 70 3.13 -10.10 -12.57
N ASN A 71 2.71 -8.92 -13.02
CA ASN A 71 3.50 -7.69 -13.04
C ASN A 71 3.48 -6.87 -11.73
N GLY A 72 3.39 -7.53 -10.58
CA GLY A 72 3.64 -6.86 -9.29
C GLY A 72 2.53 -5.94 -8.80
N THR A 73 1.29 -6.10 -9.29
CA THR A 73 0.13 -5.33 -8.80
C THR A 73 -0.82 -6.18 -7.98
N ILE A 74 -1.56 -5.52 -7.09
CA ILE A 74 -2.70 -6.11 -6.39
C ILE A 74 -3.90 -5.17 -6.48
N GLY A 75 -5.03 -5.65 -6.98
CA GLY A 75 -6.31 -4.96 -7.01
C GLY A 75 -7.26 -5.47 -5.93
N SER A 76 -8.08 -4.58 -5.35
CA SER A 76 -9.20 -4.95 -4.48
C SER A 76 -10.52 -4.54 -5.11
N ASN A 77 -11.53 -5.42 -5.07
CA ASN A 77 -12.86 -5.17 -5.63
C ASN A 77 -12.83 -4.75 -7.12
N VAL A 78 -11.91 -5.35 -7.88
CA VAL A 78 -11.68 -5.00 -9.29
C VAL A 78 -12.55 -5.81 -10.26
N GLY A 79 -13.21 -6.88 -9.79
CA GLY A 79 -14.03 -7.75 -10.63
C GLY A 79 -13.21 -8.38 -11.76
N THR A 80 -13.65 -8.17 -13.00
CA THR A 80 -12.96 -8.70 -14.19
C THR A 80 -11.89 -7.76 -14.74
N SER A 81 -11.76 -6.53 -14.21
CA SER A 81 -10.75 -5.58 -14.67
C SER A 81 -9.34 -6.15 -14.46
N GLU A 82 -8.42 -5.82 -15.35
CA GLU A 82 -7.01 -6.23 -15.31
C GLU A 82 -6.12 -5.00 -15.26
N SER A 83 -4.91 -5.15 -14.74
CA SER A 83 -3.84 -4.19 -14.99
C SER A 83 -3.28 -4.40 -16.39
N THR A 84 -2.96 -3.33 -17.10
CA THR A 84 -2.20 -3.47 -18.35
C THR A 84 -0.75 -3.87 -18.08
N ASP A 85 -0.10 -4.45 -19.09
CA ASP A 85 1.32 -4.79 -19.01
C ASP A 85 2.22 -3.55 -18.99
N SER A 86 1.80 -2.43 -19.59
CA SER A 86 2.53 -1.16 -19.50
C SER A 86 2.13 -0.42 -18.24
N HIS A 87 3.11 0.09 -17.50
CA HIS A 87 2.89 0.95 -16.35
C HIS A 87 2.72 2.43 -16.76
N MET A 88 2.06 3.18 -15.87
CA MET A 88 1.74 4.60 -16.02
C MET A 88 1.84 5.31 -14.67
N PRO A 89 1.98 6.66 -14.63
CA PRO A 89 1.85 7.42 -13.39
C PRO A 89 0.45 7.23 -12.76
N LEU A 90 0.36 7.20 -11.43
CA LEU A 90 -0.91 7.11 -10.72
C LEU A 90 -1.51 8.51 -10.45
N PRO A 91 -2.86 8.64 -10.42
CA PRO A 91 -3.86 7.61 -10.74
C PRO A 91 -3.99 7.38 -12.26
N THR A 92 -4.47 6.19 -12.64
CA THR A 92 -4.59 5.79 -14.05
C THR A 92 -5.68 4.73 -14.24
N ASP A 93 -6.38 4.78 -15.39
CA ASP A 93 -7.43 3.81 -15.74
C ASP A 93 -6.84 2.43 -16.10
N GLU A 94 -5.57 2.42 -16.52
CA GLU A 94 -4.80 1.24 -16.93
C GLU A 94 -4.50 0.28 -15.76
N LEU A 95 -4.58 0.77 -14.52
CA LEU A 95 -4.44 -0.04 -13.31
C LEU A 95 -5.84 -0.41 -12.81
N TYR A 96 -6.37 -1.52 -13.32
CA TYR A 96 -7.67 -2.06 -12.93
C TYR A 96 -8.83 -1.06 -13.09
N ASP A 97 -8.97 -0.33 -14.21
CA ASP A 97 -10.06 0.63 -14.44
C ASP A 97 -10.21 1.68 -13.31
N SER A 98 -9.08 2.24 -12.87
CA SER A 98 -9.01 3.21 -11.76
C SER A 98 -9.58 2.69 -10.43
N LYS A 99 -9.61 1.37 -10.21
CA LYS A 99 -10.02 0.79 -8.93
C LYS A 99 -8.90 0.86 -7.89
N THR A 100 -9.24 0.57 -6.64
CA THR A 100 -8.25 0.50 -5.57
C THR A 100 -7.21 -0.58 -5.85
N ALA A 101 -5.95 -0.16 -5.92
CA ALA A 101 -4.85 -1.04 -6.29
C ALA A 101 -3.52 -0.59 -5.70
N MET A 102 -2.62 -1.55 -5.48
CA MET A 102 -1.21 -1.32 -5.17
C MET A 102 -0.38 -1.70 -6.39
N ALA A 103 0.53 -0.81 -6.76
CA ALA A 103 1.62 -1.07 -7.68
C ALA A 103 2.88 -1.27 -6.81
N VAL A 104 3.24 -2.51 -6.51
CA VAL A 104 4.41 -2.81 -5.67
C VAL A 104 5.67 -2.58 -6.49
N ILE A 105 5.69 -3.17 -7.70
CA ILE A 105 6.57 -2.86 -8.82
C ILE A 105 5.75 -3.14 -10.08
N TRP A 106 5.01 -2.14 -10.55
CA TRP A 106 4.23 -2.27 -11.79
C TRP A 106 5.06 -1.83 -12.99
N ASP A 107 5.27 -2.75 -13.93
CA ASP A 107 6.00 -2.57 -15.20
C ASP A 107 5.56 -3.67 -16.18
N THR A 108 6.19 -3.74 -17.36
CA THR A 108 6.16 -4.87 -18.28
C THR A 108 7.31 -5.83 -17.95
N PRO A 109 7.11 -6.86 -17.10
CA PRO A 109 8.13 -7.88 -16.90
C PRO A 109 8.43 -8.63 -18.20
N ASP A 110 9.55 -9.36 -18.24
CA ASP A 110 9.84 -10.27 -19.33
C ASP A 110 9.06 -11.59 -19.17
N ALA A 111 9.09 -12.42 -20.22
CA ALA A 111 8.56 -13.78 -20.15
C ALA A 111 9.20 -14.55 -18.98
N ALA A 112 8.39 -15.35 -18.29
CA ALA A 112 8.81 -16.07 -17.09
C ALA A 112 10.07 -16.91 -17.32
N LEU A 113 11.03 -16.80 -16.40
CA LEU A 113 12.23 -17.62 -16.37
C LEU A 113 12.03 -18.80 -15.40
N PRO A 114 12.86 -19.87 -15.51
CA PRO A 114 12.83 -20.93 -14.51
C PRO A 114 13.02 -20.38 -13.10
N GLY A 115 12.08 -20.69 -12.20
CA GLY A 115 12.10 -20.20 -10.82
C GLY A 115 11.35 -18.90 -10.58
N THR A 116 10.75 -18.28 -11.61
CA THR A 116 9.76 -17.21 -11.42
C THR A 116 8.49 -17.79 -10.81
N GLN A 117 8.08 -17.29 -9.65
CA GLN A 117 6.91 -17.81 -8.95
C GLN A 117 6.30 -16.73 -8.06
N GLN A 118 4.98 -16.67 -8.01
CA GLN A 118 4.24 -15.85 -7.06
C GLN A 118 3.62 -16.73 -5.97
N TYR A 119 3.57 -16.18 -4.77
CA TYR A 119 3.09 -16.86 -3.57
C TYR A 119 2.10 -15.98 -2.82
N PHE A 120 1.13 -16.61 -2.17
CA PHE A 120 0.21 -15.98 -1.25
C PHE A 120 0.18 -16.76 0.08
N ARG A 121 0.13 -16.04 1.20
CA ARG A 121 -0.10 -16.65 2.52
C ARG A 121 -0.78 -15.68 3.48
N GLU A 122 -1.73 -16.20 4.25
CA GLU A 122 -2.31 -15.53 5.43
C GLU A 122 -1.61 -15.98 6.72
N PHE A 123 -1.52 -15.06 7.68
CA PHE A 123 -0.92 -15.24 9.00
C PHE A 123 -1.93 -14.89 10.08
N PHE A 124 -2.16 -15.83 11.00
CA PHE A 124 -3.13 -15.75 12.10
C PHE A 124 -2.53 -16.15 13.46
N GLU A 125 -1.25 -16.48 13.48
CA GLU A 125 -0.58 -17.07 14.64
C GLU A 125 -0.49 -16.09 15.82
N ASP A 126 -0.36 -14.79 15.53
CA ASP A 126 -0.41 -13.74 16.53
C ASP A 126 -1.73 -12.94 16.38
N PRO A 127 -2.64 -12.97 17.37
CA PRO A 127 -3.89 -12.19 17.30
C PRO A 127 -3.63 -10.68 17.28
N ASP A 128 -2.46 -10.24 17.72
CA ASP A 128 -2.01 -8.87 17.66
C ASP A 128 -1.39 -8.49 16.31
N ASP A 129 -1.01 -9.49 15.48
CA ASP A 129 -0.34 -9.29 14.20
C ASP A 129 -0.91 -10.20 13.10
N ILE A 130 -2.16 -9.94 12.73
CA ILE A 130 -2.85 -10.66 11.64
C ILE A 130 -2.58 -9.91 10.32
N TYR A 131 -2.08 -10.61 9.30
CA TYR A 131 -1.77 -10.03 7.99
C TYR A 131 -1.72 -11.10 6.90
N TYR A 132 -1.70 -10.70 5.64
CA TYR A 132 -1.32 -11.58 4.54
C TYR A 132 -0.10 -11.02 3.79
N ILE A 133 0.62 -11.90 3.09
CA ILE A 133 1.74 -11.57 2.22
C ILE A 133 1.46 -12.09 0.82
N VAL A 134 1.77 -11.25 -0.17
CA VAL A 134 1.96 -11.65 -1.57
C VAL A 134 3.42 -11.42 -1.93
N GLN A 135 4.08 -12.45 -2.45
CA GLN A 135 5.50 -12.43 -2.79
C GLN A 135 5.71 -12.83 -4.26
N TRP A 136 6.55 -12.09 -4.98
CA TRP A 136 7.04 -12.40 -6.31
C TRP A 136 8.51 -12.76 -6.20
N ASN A 137 8.88 -13.98 -6.60
CA ASN A 137 10.27 -14.44 -6.65
C ASN A 137 10.79 -14.41 -8.07
N ASN A 138 12.00 -13.89 -8.22
CA ASN A 138 12.76 -13.91 -9.47
C ASN A 138 11.93 -13.43 -10.67
N LEU A 139 11.16 -12.36 -10.50
CA LEU A 139 10.39 -11.77 -11.59
C LEU A 139 11.38 -11.13 -12.58
N PRO A 140 11.43 -11.59 -13.84
CA PRO A 140 12.37 -11.08 -14.82
C PRO A 140 11.90 -9.71 -15.31
N MET A 141 12.82 -8.74 -15.37
CA MET A 141 12.49 -7.34 -15.60
C MET A 141 13.52 -6.65 -16.50
N GLY A 142 13.05 -5.67 -17.26
CA GLY A 142 13.89 -4.68 -17.94
C GLY A 142 14.58 -5.16 -19.21
N GLY A 143 14.23 -6.31 -19.78
CA GLY A 143 14.73 -6.81 -21.07
C GLY A 143 16.24 -7.12 -21.11
N MET A 144 16.95 -6.86 -20.02
CA MET A 144 18.40 -6.98 -19.88
C MET A 144 18.82 -8.20 -19.06
N GLY A 145 17.86 -9.06 -18.68
CA GLY A 145 18.12 -10.37 -18.06
C GLY A 145 18.27 -10.34 -16.54
N GLY A 146 17.89 -9.25 -15.87
CA GLY A 146 17.80 -9.19 -14.41
C GLY A 146 16.50 -9.78 -13.89
N THR A 147 16.55 -10.24 -12.64
CA THR A 147 15.36 -10.65 -11.89
C THR A 147 15.26 -9.87 -10.59
N THR A 148 14.04 -9.68 -10.10
CA THR A 148 13.81 -9.06 -8.80
C THR A 148 12.86 -9.89 -7.93
N THR A 149 12.99 -9.72 -6.62
CA THR A 149 12.15 -10.36 -5.62
C THR A 149 11.53 -9.30 -4.72
N PHE A 150 10.22 -9.32 -4.55
CA PHE A 150 9.58 -8.34 -3.67
C PHE A 150 8.30 -8.92 -3.12
N GLN A 151 7.80 -8.28 -2.07
CA GLN A 151 6.55 -8.67 -1.47
C GLN A 151 5.77 -7.45 -1.00
N THR A 152 4.48 -7.67 -0.80
CA THR A 152 3.66 -6.75 -0.05
C THR A 152 2.96 -7.48 1.08
N ARG A 153 2.96 -6.85 2.25
CA ARG A 153 2.26 -7.29 3.44
C ARG A 153 1.08 -6.36 3.67
N VAL A 154 -0.12 -6.91 3.78
CA VAL A 154 -1.34 -6.16 4.09
C VAL A 154 -1.81 -6.53 5.49
N ASN A 155 -1.88 -5.53 6.37
CA ASN A 155 -2.22 -5.74 7.77
C ASN A 155 -3.73 -5.77 7.97
N ASN A 156 -4.19 -6.67 8.84
CA ASN A 156 -5.51 -6.60 9.42
C ASN A 156 -5.56 -5.41 10.37
N LEU A 157 -6.33 -4.37 10.03
CA LEU A 157 -6.45 -3.23 10.92
C LEU A 157 -7.61 -3.47 11.90
N THR A 158 -7.25 -3.85 13.13
CA THR A 158 -8.15 -3.69 14.28
C THR A 158 -8.23 -2.21 14.68
N PRO A 159 -9.35 -1.74 15.29
CA PRO A 159 -9.58 -0.32 15.59
C PRO A 159 -8.47 0.40 16.39
N TRP A 160 -7.58 -0.34 17.06
CA TRP A 160 -6.49 0.18 17.89
C TRP A 160 -5.12 0.25 17.18
N ARG A 161 -4.94 -0.36 15.99
CA ARG A 161 -3.62 -0.45 15.29
C ARG A 161 -3.57 0.31 13.95
N GLN A 162 -4.38 1.36 13.79
CA GLN A 162 -4.77 1.97 12.51
C GLN A 162 -3.69 2.69 11.65
N GLN A 163 -2.39 2.45 11.84
CA GLN A 163 -1.39 3.31 11.20
C GLN A 163 -0.78 2.74 9.92
N ILE A 164 -0.50 1.42 9.81
CA ILE A 164 0.15 0.84 8.63
C ILE A 164 -0.83 -0.04 7.88
N LEU A 165 -1.30 0.41 6.72
CA LEU A 165 -2.22 -0.32 5.86
C LEU A 165 -1.51 -1.46 5.14
N ALA A 166 -0.36 -1.16 4.54
CA ALA A 166 0.45 -2.11 3.80
C ALA A 166 1.93 -1.77 3.90
N THR A 167 2.79 -2.76 3.68
CA THR A 167 4.25 -2.61 3.62
C THR A 167 4.77 -3.28 2.36
N PHE A 168 5.53 -2.57 1.53
CA PHE A 168 6.23 -3.14 0.38
C PHE A 168 7.68 -3.41 0.78
N SER A 169 8.14 -4.64 0.64
CA SER A 169 9.50 -5.05 1.01
C SER A 169 10.25 -5.55 -0.22
N TYR A 170 11.50 -5.14 -0.37
CA TYR A 170 12.29 -5.40 -1.59
C TYR A 170 13.54 -6.25 -1.32
N HIS A 171 13.77 -7.23 -2.17
CA HIS A 171 14.91 -8.13 -2.18
C HIS A 171 15.46 -8.30 -3.62
N ASP A 172 16.77 -8.21 -3.82
CA ASP A 172 17.36 -8.21 -5.17
C ASP A 172 16.72 -7.19 -6.14
N ILE A 173 16.42 -5.98 -5.65
CA ILE A 173 15.80 -4.92 -6.46
C ILE A 173 16.80 -4.03 -7.19
N GLU A 174 18.07 -4.07 -6.77
CA GLU A 174 19.16 -3.26 -7.33
C GLU A 174 19.92 -3.97 -8.46
N GLN A 175 19.42 -5.11 -8.93
CA GLN A 175 20.02 -5.86 -10.04
C GLN A 175 19.97 -5.06 -11.36
N GLU A 176 20.88 -5.40 -12.27
CA GLU A 176 20.86 -4.88 -13.65
C GLU A 176 19.48 -5.13 -14.29
N GLY A 177 18.95 -4.20 -15.06
CA GLY A 177 17.57 -4.28 -15.57
C GLY A 177 16.55 -3.54 -14.72
N VAL A 178 16.56 -3.71 -13.39
CA VAL A 178 15.54 -3.13 -12.51
C VAL A 178 16.00 -1.82 -11.87
N LEU A 179 17.27 -1.78 -11.46
CA LEU A 179 17.96 -0.60 -10.92
C LEU A 179 17.13 0.16 -9.85
N GLY A 180 16.50 -0.56 -8.92
CA GLY A 180 15.74 0.06 -7.83
C GLY A 180 14.46 0.77 -8.26
N GLY A 181 13.82 0.34 -9.36
CA GLY A 181 12.55 0.91 -9.85
C GLY A 181 12.69 1.87 -11.04
N ALA A 182 13.78 1.79 -11.80
CA ALA A 182 14.05 2.68 -12.94
C ALA A 182 12.97 2.67 -14.03
N PHE A 183 12.22 1.58 -14.13
CA PHE A 183 11.18 1.38 -15.13
C PHE A 183 9.83 1.03 -14.51
N ALA A 184 9.63 1.27 -13.21
CA ALA A 184 8.40 0.85 -12.53
C ALA A 184 7.59 2.04 -12.01
N THR A 185 6.29 1.81 -11.88
CA THR A 185 5.42 2.57 -10.98
C THR A 185 5.39 1.88 -9.63
N ILE A 186 5.61 2.66 -8.56
CA ILE A 186 5.47 2.21 -7.18
C ILE A 186 4.48 3.12 -6.48
N GLY A 187 3.39 2.55 -5.96
CA GLY A 187 2.39 3.34 -5.25
C GLY A 187 1.10 2.60 -4.93
N TYR A 188 0.12 3.40 -4.56
CA TYR A 188 -1.24 2.99 -4.22
C TYR A 188 -2.20 3.97 -4.86
N GLN A 189 -3.22 3.47 -5.55
CA GLN A 189 -4.34 4.30 -5.98
C GLN A 189 -5.63 3.85 -5.32
N SER A 190 -6.52 4.81 -5.09
CA SER A 190 -7.78 4.60 -4.41
C SER A 190 -8.93 5.17 -5.22
N ASN A 191 -10.01 4.41 -5.32
CA ASN A 191 -11.33 4.93 -5.72
C ASN A 191 -12.30 5.06 -4.54
N GLN A 192 -11.82 4.82 -3.33
CA GLN A 192 -12.63 4.81 -2.12
C GLN A 192 -12.70 6.19 -1.50
N PRO A 193 -13.88 6.64 -1.04
CA PRO A 193 -14.01 7.90 -0.32
C PRO A 193 -13.12 7.96 0.93
N GLY A 194 -12.43 9.08 1.11
CA GLY A 194 -11.59 9.31 2.30
C GLY A 194 -10.18 8.70 2.23
N LEU A 195 -9.83 8.07 1.11
CA LEU A 195 -8.49 7.58 0.84
C LEU A 195 -7.95 8.20 -0.45
N ASP A 196 -6.74 8.75 -0.39
CA ASP A 196 -6.07 9.37 -1.51
C ASP A 196 -5.21 8.38 -2.31
N THR A 197 -4.96 8.73 -3.57
CA THR A 197 -3.93 8.08 -4.38
C THR A 197 -2.56 8.64 -4.02
N VAL A 198 -1.60 7.76 -3.79
CA VAL A 198 -0.23 8.09 -3.41
C VAL A 198 0.75 7.35 -4.31
N GLN A 199 1.55 8.10 -5.05
CA GLN A 199 2.67 7.57 -5.82
C GLN A 199 3.97 7.80 -5.07
N TRP A 200 4.74 6.74 -4.83
CA TRP A 200 6.11 6.85 -4.33
C TRP A 200 7.06 7.24 -5.45
N SER A 201 6.99 6.53 -6.59
CA SER A 201 7.86 6.78 -7.73
C SER A 201 7.24 6.34 -9.06
N PHE A 202 7.74 6.94 -10.13
CA PHE A 202 7.48 6.54 -11.52
C PHE A 202 8.77 6.70 -12.32
N ASN A 203 9.25 5.62 -12.94
CA ASN A 203 10.46 5.63 -13.77
C ASN A 203 11.67 6.30 -13.09
N GLN A 204 11.93 5.93 -11.83
CA GLN A 204 12.97 6.55 -11.03
C GLN A 204 13.98 5.52 -10.55
N THR A 205 15.21 5.64 -11.04
CA THR A 205 16.33 4.77 -10.64
C THR A 205 16.60 4.92 -9.14
N PHE A 206 16.80 3.79 -8.46
CA PHE A 206 17.07 3.70 -7.03
C PHE A 206 16.01 4.39 -6.15
N ALA A 207 14.74 4.40 -6.59
CA ALA A 207 13.61 4.82 -5.77
C ALA A 207 13.41 3.92 -4.56
N VAL A 208 13.76 2.63 -4.69
CA VAL A 208 13.80 1.64 -3.63
C VAL A 208 15.12 0.89 -3.65
N ARG A 209 15.46 0.25 -2.52
CA ARG A 209 16.73 -0.47 -2.32
C ARG A 209 16.48 -1.82 -1.66
N ASN A 210 17.49 -2.69 -1.74
CA ASN A 210 17.45 -3.96 -1.03
C ASN A 210 17.26 -3.74 0.48
N GLN A 211 16.42 -4.56 1.10
CA GLN A 211 16.09 -4.52 2.55
C GLN A 211 15.36 -3.24 2.99
N MET A 212 14.87 -2.45 2.04
CA MET A 212 13.99 -1.32 2.32
C MET A 212 12.55 -1.77 2.42
N ASP A 213 11.84 -1.20 3.39
CA ASP A 213 10.38 -1.27 3.46
C ASP A 213 9.76 0.09 3.10
N LEU A 214 8.67 0.09 2.34
CA LEU A 214 7.80 1.24 2.14
C LEU A 214 6.45 0.99 2.82
N HIS A 215 6.15 1.79 3.84
CA HIS A 215 4.90 1.65 4.60
C HIS A 215 3.85 2.63 4.07
N LEU A 216 2.72 2.12 3.57
CA LEU A 216 1.54 2.92 3.30
C LEU A 216 0.82 3.18 4.62
N VAL A 217 0.80 4.43 5.07
CA VAL A 217 0.26 4.79 6.38
C VAL A 217 -0.90 5.77 6.33
N ILE A 218 -1.79 5.68 7.31
CA ILE A 218 -2.77 6.74 7.61
C ILE A 218 -2.20 7.57 8.76
N PRO A 219 -1.85 8.84 8.54
CA PRO A 219 -1.35 9.68 9.62
C PRO A 219 -2.42 9.89 10.69
N SER A 220 -2.05 9.69 11.95
CA SER A 220 -3.00 9.88 13.06
C SER A 220 -3.43 11.36 13.15
N PRO A 221 -4.73 11.66 13.41
CA PRO A 221 -5.21 13.03 13.57
C PRO A 221 -4.59 13.79 14.77
N ALA A 222 -3.93 13.07 15.70
CA ALA A 222 -3.56 13.57 17.01
C ALA A 222 -2.40 14.59 17.03
N GLY A 223 -1.73 14.85 15.90
CA GLY A 223 -0.61 15.81 15.84
C GLY A 223 -1.00 17.29 15.89
N PHE A 224 -2.26 17.64 15.58
CA PHE A 224 -2.64 19.05 15.37
C PHE A 224 -3.39 19.74 16.53
N VAL A 225 -3.80 19.01 17.57
CA VAL A 225 -4.66 19.58 18.64
C VAL A 225 -3.87 20.26 19.78
N VAL A 226 -2.55 20.06 19.89
CA VAL A 226 -1.78 20.53 21.07
C VAL A 226 -1.43 22.03 21.06
N LEU A 227 -1.51 22.73 19.92
CA LEU A 227 -1.10 24.16 19.83
C LEU A 227 -2.24 25.17 20.01
N ALA A 228 -3.51 24.77 19.92
CA ALA A 228 -4.63 25.70 20.09
C ALA A 228 -4.97 25.95 21.59
N GLY A 229 -4.64 25.01 22.48
CA GLY A 229 -4.93 25.11 23.92
C GLY A 229 -3.99 26.03 24.71
N SER A 230 -2.79 26.31 24.19
CA SER A 230 -1.76 27.10 24.89
C SER A 230 -1.85 28.60 24.62
N VAL A 231 -2.60 29.05 23.60
CA VAL A 231 -2.83 30.49 23.34
C VAL A 231 -3.98 31.05 24.20
N GLY A 232 -4.97 30.22 24.58
CA GLY A 232 -6.11 30.65 25.41
C GLY A 232 -5.78 30.89 26.89
N LEU A 233 -4.75 30.24 27.43
CA LEU A 233 -4.38 30.36 28.85
C LEU A 233 -3.46 31.55 29.16
N LEU A 234 -2.80 32.14 28.16
CA LEU A 234 -1.98 33.35 28.32
C LEU A 234 -2.81 34.65 28.29
N ALA A 235 -4.04 34.63 27.76
CA ALA A 235 -4.91 35.81 27.71
C ALA A 235 -5.69 36.09 29.00
N ARG A 236 -5.72 35.16 29.97
CA ARG A 236 -6.57 35.29 31.18
C ARG A 236 -5.85 35.74 32.45
N ARG A 237 -4.54 36.02 32.39
CA ARG A 237 -3.73 36.42 33.56
C ARG A 237 -3.42 37.92 33.66
N ARG A 238 -4.15 38.76 32.91
CA ARG A 238 -4.08 40.23 33.03
C ARG A 238 -5.48 40.83 33.22
N ARG A 239 -6.12 40.55 34.36
CA ARG A 239 -7.08 41.44 35.02
C ARG A 239 -7.03 41.19 36.51
#